data_AF-B2BCV1-F1
#
_entry.id   AF-B2BCV1-F1
#
_cell.length_a   1.000
_cell.length_b   1.000
_cell.length_c   1.000
_cell.angle_alpha   90.00
_cell.angle_beta   90.00
_cell.angle_gamma   90.00
#
_symmetry.space_group_name_H-M   'P 1'
#
loop_
_entity.id
_entity.type
_entity.pdbx_description
1 polymer ?
#
loop_
_entity_poly.entity_id
_entity_poly.type
_entity_poly.pdbx_seq_one_letter_code
_entity_poly.pdbx_strand_id
1 'polypeptide(L)' 'HWHGFFQTGSSWADGPTGVTQCPIAPGHSFEYRFGNPNQAGTFWYHS' A
#
# COMPACT_ATOMS: atom_id res chain seq x y z
N HIS A 1 3.32 2.09 -3.41
CA HIS A 1 3.50 2.29 -1.95
C HIS A 1 2.74 3.51 -1.47
N TRP A 2 2.08 3.40 -0.32
CA TRP A 2 1.31 4.48 0.31
C TRP A 2 2.16 5.09 1.43
N HIS A 3 3.00 6.07 1.07
CA HIS A 3 4.06 6.55 1.94
C HIS A 3 3.51 7.26 3.18
N GLY A 4 3.87 6.73 4.35
CA GLY A 4 3.50 7.26 5.66
C GLY A 4 2.27 6.59 6.30
N PHE A 5 1.61 5.63 5.63
CA PHE A 5 0.56 4.82 6.26
C PHE A 5 1.16 3.62 7.02
N PHE A 6 0.66 3.34 8.22
CA PHE A 6 1.19 2.26 9.07
C PHE A 6 0.86 0.85 8.61
N GLN A 7 -0.18 0.70 7.77
CA GLN A 7 -0.60 -0.60 7.20
C GLN A 7 -0.77 -1.72 8.26
N THR A 8 -1.19 -1.37 9.48
CA THR A 8 -1.37 -2.35 10.57
C THR A 8 -2.48 -3.33 10.19
N GLY A 9 -2.15 -4.64 10.18
CA GLY A 9 -3.07 -5.70 9.72
C GLY A 9 -3.30 -5.73 8.20
N SER A 10 -2.60 -4.88 7.44
CA SER A 10 -2.74 -4.71 5.99
C SER A 10 -1.39 -4.58 5.28
N SER A 11 -0.34 -5.21 5.82
CA SER A 11 1.02 -5.14 5.25
C SER A 11 1.09 -5.55 3.78
N TRP A 12 0.21 -6.45 3.33
CA TRP A 12 0.07 -6.86 1.92
C TRP A 12 -0.30 -5.70 0.98
N ALA A 13 -0.85 -4.60 1.50
CA ALA A 13 -1.25 -3.42 0.74
C ALA A 13 -0.18 -2.31 0.77
N ASP A 14 0.97 -2.54 1.39
CA ASP A 14 1.97 -1.50 1.59
C ASP A 14 2.67 -1.06 0.29
N GLY A 15 2.91 -1.98 -0.65
CA GLY A 15 3.39 -1.66 -2.01
C GLY A 15 4.84 -2.00 -2.38
N PRO A 16 5.83 -2.12 -1.45
CA PRO A 16 7.19 -2.50 -1.81
C PRO A 16 7.27 -3.88 -2.49
N THR A 17 7.69 -3.88 -3.76
CA THR A 17 7.83 -5.09 -4.58
C THR A 17 8.96 -5.98 -4.04
N GLY A 18 8.69 -7.28 -3.92
CA GLY A 18 9.64 -8.26 -3.39
C GLY A 18 9.72 -8.32 -1.86
N VAL A 19 8.96 -7.46 -1.16
CA VAL A 19 8.84 -7.47 0.30
C VAL A 19 7.40 -7.75 0.71
N THR A 20 6.47 -6.90 0.29
CA THR A 20 5.06 -7.00 0.71
C THR A 20 4.15 -7.57 -0.37
N GLN A 21 4.59 -7.54 -1.64
CA GLN A 21 3.87 -8.10 -2.77
C GLN A 21 4.79 -8.35 -3.99
N CYS A 22 4.28 -9.12 -4.95
CA CYS A 22 4.78 -9.13 -6.33
C CYS A 22 4.27 -7.90 -7.11
N PRO A 23 4.93 -7.51 -8.22
CA PRO A 23 4.42 -6.42 -9.05
C PRO A 23 3.09 -6.84 -9.70
N ILE A 24 2.20 -5.86 -9.90
CA ILE A 24 0.95 -6.09 -10.64
C ILE A 24 1.31 -6.32 -12.10
N ALA A 25 0.92 -7.46 -12.66
CA ALA A 25 1.22 -7.80 -14.05
C ALA A 25 0.52 -6.85 -15.05
N PRO A 26 1.12 -6.59 -16.23
CA PRO A 26 0.47 -5.80 -17.27
C PRO A 26 -0.92 -6.33 -17.63
N GLY A 27 -1.91 -5.45 -17.74
CA GLY A 27 -3.29 -5.81 -18.06
C GLY A 27 -4.12 -6.34 -16.87
N HIS A 28 -3.52 -6.46 -15.68
CA HIS A 28 -4.22 -6.82 -14.45
C HIS A 28 -4.45 -5.61 -13.55
N SER A 29 -5.30 -5.77 -12.55
CA SER A 29 -5.58 -4.76 -11.53
C SER A 29 -5.51 -5.39 -10.16
N PHE A 30 -5.23 -4.58 -9.15
CA PHE A 30 -5.13 -5.00 -7.76
C PHE A 30 -5.75 -3.91 -6.88
N GLU A 31 -6.64 -4.33 -5.97
CA GLU A 31 -7.29 -3.41 -5.04
C GLU A 31 -6.46 -3.32 -3.75
N TYR A 32 -5.95 -2.11 -3.47
CA TYR A 32 -5.35 -1.80 -2.16
C TYR A 32 -6.46 -1.39 -1.20
N ARG A 33 -6.80 -2.26 -0.24
CA ARG A 33 -7.86 -2.00 0.74
C ARG A 33 -7.31 -2.06 2.16
N PHE A 34 -7.15 -0.89 2.77
CA PHE A 34 -6.68 -0.74 4.14
C PHE A 34 -7.40 0.40 4.86
N GLY A 35 -7.42 0.33 6.19
CA GLY A 35 -7.97 1.38 7.05
C GLY A 35 -6.90 2.34 7.54
N ASN A 36 -7.29 3.59 7.81
CA ASN A 36 -6.44 4.57 8.46
C ASN A 36 -7.13 5.16 9.71
N PRO A 37 -7.29 4.37 10.78
CA PRO A 37 -8.06 4.80 11.95
C PRO A 37 -7.35 5.88 12.80
N ASN A 38 -6.01 5.93 12.79
CA ASN A 38 -5.22 6.66 13.78
C ASN A 38 -4.13 7.58 13.18
N GLN A 39 -4.20 7.95 11.89
CA GLN A 39 -3.23 8.87 11.29
C GLN A 39 -3.92 10.01 10.53
N ALA A 40 -3.40 11.22 10.69
CA ALA A 40 -3.81 12.39 9.94
C ALA A 40 -2.56 13.24 9.63
N GLY A 41 -2.49 13.81 8.44
CA GLY A 41 -1.33 14.57 7.98
C GLY A 41 -1.25 14.62 6.46
N THR A 42 -0.12 15.10 5.96
CA THR A 42 0.18 15.11 4.53
C THR A 42 0.95 13.84 4.15
N PHE A 43 0.42 13.12 3.19
CA PHE A 43 0.99 11.87 2.67
C PHE A 43 1.14 11.94 1.16
N TRP A 44 1.74 10.92 0.58
CA TRP A 44 1.91 10.79 -0.86
C TRP A 44 1.98 9.31 -1.26
N TYR A 45 1.92 9.03 -2.55
CA TYR A 45 2.05 7.68 -3.08
C TYR A 45 3.09 7.67 -4.20
N HIS A 46 3.77 6.54 -4.37
CA HIS A 46 4.72 6.33 -5.45
C HIS A 46 4.82 4.86 -5.87
N SER A 47 5.41 4.63 -7.06
CA SER A 47 5.79 3.30 -7.52
C SER A 47 7.00 2.76 -6.79
#